data_AF-A0A8S2S8J2-F1
#
_entry.id   AF-A0A8S2S8J2-F1
#
_cell.length_a   1.000
_cell.length_b   1.000
_cell.length_c   1.000
_cell.angle_alpha   90.00
_cell.angle_beta   90.00
_cell.angle_gamma   90.00
#
_symmetry.space_group_name_H-M   'P 1'
#
loop_
_entity.id
_entity.type
_entity.pdbx_description
1 polymer ?
#
loop_
_entity_poly.entity_id
_entity_poly.type
_entity_poly.pdbx_seq_one_letter_code
_entity_poly.pdbx_strand_id
1 'polypeptide(L)'
;MHLESLANELLLYLFEFFDGIQLLRAFHDFNSRFNHLLYNHYRVYRIDFHSISKYQFDDLCQYCLPSITDQIISLTISDDDETPNLPAIFLSYNFTLDKFTRLQSLSLYSIQSFAQLSQLIYQCHQLRHLTRLRMFDGYNDDRNNDIQFLINTIWSLPKLQHFYLNYHLSSKTWLKVPNKNKKTDLKNHTAIPNGMSETIDTSESEDEMKKIQVIRMILKRNINKKHLNQREKRIHWVKKPFTLPISTFVGGSLPPPNHSGLEPIDYFYTMFGKESFDILKEQSNLYSVQVNPNRPVNISESEIRQFVGILLMTGIYGFPQQRSYWTNSTRVESIASTMSRDRFLEIKKNLHVVDNTNQLSQNDPNYDRAFKVRPLLNIIKNNFRKIQKEEQLCVDE
;
A
#
# COMPACT_ATOMS: atom_id res chain seq x y z
N MET A 1 -30.44 0.60 19.68
CA MET A 1 -29.54 1.53 20.40
C MET A 1 -28.75 2.27 19.33
N HIS A 2 -28.85 3.60 19.25
CA HIS A 2 -28.09 4.37 18.26
C HIS A 2 -26.64 4.53 18.75
N LEU A 3 -25.65 4.40 17.89
CA LEU A 3 -24.24 4.56 18.25
C LEU A 3 -23.99 5.92 18.94
N GLU A 4 -24.70 6.96 18.48
CA GLU A 4 -24.63 8.32 19.01
C GLU A 4 -25.16 8.45 20.45
N SER A 5 -25.92 7.46 20.93
CA SER A 5 -26.44 7.44 22.31
C SER A 5 -25.45 6.88 23.33
N LEU A 6 -24.30 6.33 22.89
CA LEU A 6 -23.27 5.84 23.79
C LEU A 6 -22.58 7.00 24.52
N ALA A 7 -22.12 6.74 25.76
CA ALA A 7 -21.30 7.68 26.52
C ALA A 7 -19.91 7.86 25.87
N ASN A 8 -19.26 9.01 26.10
CA ASN A 8 -17.96 9.32 25.49
C ASN A 8 -16.89 8.30 25.88
N GLU A 9 -16.95 7.81 27.13
CA GLU A 9 -16.04 6.82 27.69
C GLU A 9 -16.14 5.49 26.93
N LEU A 10 -17.35 5.07 26.57
CA LEU A 10 -17.58 3.86 25.79
C LEU A 10 -17.10 4.03 24.35
N LEU A 11 -17.29 5.21 23.76
CA LEU A 11 -16.79 5.52 22.41
C LEU A 11 -15.25 5.55 22.39
N LEU A 12 -14.60 6.17 23.37
CA LEU A 12 -13.14 6.20 23.48
C LEU A 12 -12.57 4.80 23.72
N TYR A 13 -13.23 3.99 24.56
CA TYR A 13 -12.87 2.59 24.73
C TYR A 13 -13.02 1.80 23.42
N LEU A 14 -14.10 2.05 22.66
CA LEU A 14 -14.31 1.44 21.35
C LEU A 14 -13.22 1.84 20.34
N PHE A 15 -12.72 3.08 20.39
CA PHE A 15 -11.63 3.55 19.53
C PHE A 15 -10.32 2.77 19.72
N GLU A 16 -10.07 2.23 20.92
CA GLU A 16 -8.87 1.43 21.22
C GLU A 16 -8.82 0.11 20.42
N PHE A 17 -9.95 -0.36 19.87
CA PHE A 17 -10.02 -1.58 19.07
C PHE A 17 -9.72 -1.36 17.58
N PHE A 18 -9.65 -0.11 17.13
CA PHE A 18 -9.32 0.22 15.74
C PHE A 18 -7.85 0.58 15.60
N ASP A 19 -7.24 0.20 14.47
CA ASP A 19 -5.98 0.85 14.10
C ASP A 19 -6.22 2.33 13.75
N GLY A 20 -5.18 3.16 13.80
CA GLY A 20 -5.35 4.60 13.66
C GLY A 20 -5.89 5.02 12.29
N ILE A 21 -5.66 4.23 11.22
CA ILE A 21 -6.20 4.51 9.89
C ILE A 21 -7.68 4.14 9.84
N GLN A 22 -8.05 2.95 10.32
CA GLN A 22 -9.43 2.52 10.41
C GLN A 22 -10.26 3.48 11.25
N LEU A 23 -9.73 3.91 12.39
CA LEU A 23 -10.38 4.85 13.29
C LEU A 23 -10.69 6.17 12.59
N LEU A 24 -9.69 6.76 11.92
CA LEU A 24 -9.88 8.01 11.20
C LEU A 24 -10.86 7.84 10.05
N ARG A 25 -10.74 6.79 9.24
CA ARG A 25 -11.64 6.58 8.10
C ARG A 25 -13.09 6.30 8.51
N ALA A 26 -13.29 5.60 9.61
CA ALA A 26 -14.63 5.25 10.06
C ALA A 26 -15.37 6.43 10.70
N PHE A 27 -14.65 7.35 11.36
CA PHE A 27 -15.27 8.34 12.23
C PHE A 27 -14.91 9.80 11.91
N HIS A 28 -13.95 10.06 11.02
CA HIS A 28 -13.68 11.41 10.52
C HIS A 28 -14.91 11.95 9.80
N ASP A 29 -15.27 13.19 10.13
CA ASP A 29 -16.42 13.90 9.58
C ASP A 29 -17.78 13.20 9.79
N PHE A 30 -17.84 12.23 10.71
CA PHE A 30 -19.09 11.54 11.03
C PHE A 30 -20.11 12.49 11.67
N ASN A 31 -19.67 13.24 12.68
CA ASN A 31 -20.33 14.44 13.19
C ASN A 31 -19.38 15.23 14.12
N SER A 32 -19.83 16.40 14.58
CA SER A 32 -19.03 17.29 15.44
C SER A 32 -18.58 16.64 16.76
N ARG A 33 -19.40 15.76 17.35
CA ARG A 33 -19.06 15.05 18.58
C ARG A 33 -17.95 14.03 18.35
N PHE A 34 -18.04 13.21 17.30
CA PHE A 34 -16.99 12.25 16.95
C PHE A 34 -15.69 12.94 16.58
N ASN A 35 -15.75 14.02 15.78
CA ASN A 35 -14.58 14.85 15.49
C ASN A 35 -13.94 15.41 16.77
N HIS A 36 -14.74 15.89 17.73
CA HIS A 36 -14.22 16.35 19.01
C HIS A 36 -13.53 15.23 19.80
N LEU A 37 -14.10 14.02 19.83
CA LEU A 37 -13.49 12.87 20.50
C LEU A 37 -12.18 12.43 19.83
N LEU A 38 -12.18 12.32 18.50
CA LEU A 38 -11.00 11.94 17.71
C LEU A 38 -9.85 12.92 17.90
N TYR A 39 -10.09 14.21 17.67
CA TYR A 39 -9.02 15.19 17.59
C TYR A 39 -8.58 15.74 18.95
N ASN A 40 -9.45 15.71 19.97
CA ASN A 40 -9.12 16.34 21.26
C ASN A 40 -8.90 15.35 22.40
N HIS A 41 -9.55 14.17 22.38
CA HIS A 41 -9.56 13.22 23.50
C HIS A 41 -8.72 11.95 23.28
N TYR A 42 -8.83 11.29 22.11
CA TYR A 42 -8.21 9.96 21.91
C TYR A 42 -6.67 9.97 22.02
N ARG A 43 -5.98 10.98 21.48
CA ARG A 43 -4.56 11.32 21.71
C ARG A 43 -3.48 10.21 21.60
N VAL A 44 -3.80 9.00 21.17
CA VAL A 44 -2.91 7.83 21.17
C VAL A 44 -2.97 7.10 19.82
N TYR A 45 -2.64 7.81 18.75
CA TYR A 45 -2.72 7.27 17.39
C TYR A 45 -1.54 6.33 17.07
N ARG A 46 -1.86 5.18 16.47
CA ARG A 46 -0.91 4.26 15.86
C ARG A 46 -1.24 4.17 14.37
N ILE A 47 -0.37 4.73 13.54
CA ILE A 47 -0.59 4.84 12.10
C ILE A 47 0.35 3.87 11.38
N ASP A 48 -0.22 2.99 10.57
CA ASP A 48 0.52 1.98 9.84
C ASP A 48 0.39 2.15 8.32
N PHE A 49 1.38 2.78 7.70
CA PHE A 49 1.43 2.91 6.25
C PHE A 49 2.12 1.73 5.55
N HIS A 50 2.23 0.55 6.17
CA HIS A 50 2.95 -0.56 5.55
C HIS A 50 2.37 -0.98 4.21
N SER A 51 1.04 -1.05 4.11
CA SER A 51 0.30 -1.47 2.90
C SER A 51 -0.89 -0.55 2.63
N ILE A 52 -0.72 0.75 2.89
CA ILE A 52 -1.73 1.75 2.57
C ILE A 52 -1.76 1.98 1.06
N SER A 53 -2.93 2.18 0.47
CA SER A 53 -3.02 2.58 -0.94
C SER A 53 -2.74 4.09 -1.09
N LYS A 54 -2.22 4.50 -2.25
CA LYS A 54 -1.93 5.92 -2.52
C LYS A 54 -3.14 6.83 -2.28
N TYR A 55 -4.33 6.39 -2.68
CA TYR A 55 -5.56 7.15 -2.48
C TYR A 55 -5.86 7.37 -0.99
N GLN A 56 -5.79 6.30 -0.19
CA GLN A 56 -6.01 6.38 1.26
C GLN A 56 -4.95 7.26 1.94
N PHE A 57 -3.70 7.16 1.49
CA PHE A 57 -2.61 7.98 2.00
C PHE A 57 -2.84 9.46 1.71
N ASP A 58 -3.15 9.82 0.47
CA ASP A 58 -3.39 11.20 0.05
C ASP A 58 -4.56 11.82 0.83
N ASP A 59 -5.66 11.07 1.00
CA ASP A 59 -6.85 11.49 1.74
C ASP A 59 -6.53 11.78 3.22
N LEU A 60 -5.86 10.83 3.91
CA LEU A 60 -5.43 11.05 5.30
C LEU A 60 -4.49 12.24 5.42
N CYS A 61 -3.55 12.39 4.50
CA CYS A 61 -2.57 13.48 4.50
C CYS A 61 -3.24 14.84 4.31
N GLN A 62 -4.30 14.90 3.53
CA GLN A 62 -5.02 16.13 3.23
C GLN A 62 -5.97 16.54 4.36
N TYR A 63 -6.67 15.60 4.98
CA TYR A 63 -7.80 15.92 5.87
C TYR A 63 -7.58 15.60 7.35
N CYS A 64 -6.77 14.59 7.68
CA CYS A 64 -6.68 14.08 9.05
C CYS A 64 -5.33 14.35 9.72
N LEU A 65 -4.24 13.90 9.09
CA LEU A 65 -2.89 13.93 9.64
C LEU A 65 -2.43 15.30 10.16
N PRO A 66 -2.69 16.44 9.46
CA PRO A 66 -2.24 17.75 9.94
C PRO A 66 -2.70 18.09 11.36
N SER A 67 -3.85 17.56 11.79
CA SER A 67 -4.47 17.86 13.09
C SER A 67 -4.07 16.89 14.21
N ILE A 68 -3.33 15.82 13.91
CA ILE A 68 -3.00 14.77 14.88
C ILE A 68 -1.50 14.42 14.92
N THR A 69 -0.63 15.12 14.20
CA THR A 69 0.80 14.80 14.14
C THR A 69 1.44 14.73 15.52
N ASP A 70 1.08 15.64 16.42
CA ASP A 70 1.53 15.68 17.80
C ASP A 70 0.90 14.60 18.70
N GLN A 71 -0.09 13.85 18.21
CA GLN A 71 -0.82 12.79 18.94
C GLN A 71 -0.44 11.38 18.49
N ILE A 72 0.40 11.23 17.47
CA ILE A 72 0.85 9.94 16.95
C ILE A 72 2.01 9.40 17.81
N ILE A 73 1.81 8.20 18.36
CA ILE A 73 2.80 7.52 19.21
C ILE A 73 3.54 6.39 18.47
N SER A 74 2.96 5.88 17.39
CA SER A 74 3.58 4.86 16.53
C SER A 74 3.32 5.18 15.08
N LEU A 75 4.37 5.12 14.27
CA LEU A 75 4.31 5.37 12.83
C LEU A 75 5.06 4.25 12.08
N THR A 76 4.42 3.70 11.06
CA THR A 76 5.09 2.86 10.07
C THR A 76 5.18 3.62 8.75
N ILE A 77 6.35 3.61 8.12
CA ILE A 77 6.60 4.13 6.77
C ILE A 77 7.15 2.97 5.94
N SER A 78 6.63 2.78 4.74
CA SER A 78 6.99 1.69 3.83
C SER A 78 7.28 2.25 2.45
N ASP A 79 8.21 1.63 1.73
CA ASP A 79 8.46 1.90 0.30
C ASP A 79 8.20 0.62 -0.49
N ASP A 80 6.97 0.12 -0.38
CA ASP A 80 6.54 -1.14 -0.98
C ASP A 80 5.82 -0.95 -2.31
N ASP A 81 5.39 -2.06 -2.91
CA ASP A 81 4.71 -2.07 -4.21
C ASP A 81 3.31 -1.42 -4.15
N GLU A 82 2.69 -1.31 -2.97
CA GLU A 82 1.33 -0.78 -2.81
C GLU A 82 1.31 0.75 -2.92
N THR A 83 2.24 1.43 -2.24
CA THR A 83 2.50 2.87 -2.43
C THR A 83 3.99 3.12 -2.62
N PRO A 84 4.51 2.97 -3.86
CA PRO A 84 5.92 3.16 -4.13
C PRO A 84 6.33 4.62 -3.89
N ASN A 85 7.54 4.80 -3.37
CA ASN A 85 8.16 6.07 -3.03
C ASN A 85 7.40 6.87 -1.96
N LEU A 86 6.60 6.20 -1.11
CA LEU A 86 5.84 6.83 -0.02
C LEU A 86 6.70 7.72 0.89
N PRO A 87 7.96 7.40 1.26
CA PRO A 87 8.78 8.33 2.04
C PRO A 87 8.93 9.72 1.39
N ALA A 88 9.11 9.78 0.07
CA ALA A 88 9.20 11.06 -0.64
C ALA A 88 7.84 11.76 -0.71
N ILE A 89 6.76 11.00 -0.92
CA ILE A 89 5.39 11.54 -0.94
C ILE A 89 5.05 12.12 0.44
N PHE A 90 5.35 11.40 1.51
CA PHE A 90 5.17 11.83 2.90
C PHE A 90 5.88 13.16 3.18
N LEU A 91 7.14 13.29 2.76
CA LEU A 91 7.88 14.55 2.87
C LEU A 91 7.28 15.66 1.98
N SER A 92 6.70 15.32 0.82
CA SER A 92 6.07 16.30 -0.08
C SER A 92 4.82 16.95 0.52
N TYR A 93 4.12 16.25 1.41
CA TYR A 93 3.03 16.80 2.23
C TYR A 93 3.52 17.63 3.43
N ASN A 94 4.83 17.93 3.47
CA ASN A 94 5.48 18.66 4.56
C ASN A 94 5.37 17.94 5.92
N PHE A 95 5.24 16.62 5.93
CA PHE A 95 5.32 15.81 7.15
C PHE A 95 6.77 15.42 7.41
N THR A 96 7.53 16.32 8.04
CA THR A 96 8.85 16.00 8.57
C THR A 96 8.72 15.37 9.95
N LEU A 97 9.60 14.42 10.31
CA LEU A 97 9.44 13.63 11.53
C LEU A 97 9.47 14.48 12.81
N ASP A 98 10.10 15.66 12.81
CA ASP A 98 10.10 16.59 13.94
C ASP A 98 8.71 17.06 14.37
N LYS A 99 7.71 17.01 13.48
CA LYS A 99 6.31 17.33 13.81
C LYS A 99 5.65 16.27 14.69
N PHE A 100 6.18 15.05 14.72
CA PHE A 100 5.63 13.92 15.47
C PHE A 100 6.20 13.91 16.89
N THR A 101 5.90 14.96 17.64
CA THR A 101 6.57 15.29 18.91
C THR A 101 6.41 14.20 19.99
N ARG A 102 5.34 13.41 19.94
CA ARG A 102 5.07 12.30 20.88
C ARG A 102 5.44 10.91 20.33
N LEU A 103 6.10 10.83 19.18
CA LEU A 103 6.42 9.56 18.55
C LEU A 103 7.35 8.72 19.42
N GLN A 104 6.92 7.49 19.74
CA GLN A 104 7.66 6.55 20.57
C GLN A 104 8.23 5.38 19.77
N SER A 105 7.55 5.00 18.68
CA SER A 105 7.89 3.87 17.83
C SER A 105 7.88 4.28 16.37
N LEU A 106 8.97 4.01 15.65
CA LEU A 106 9.05 4.15 14.20
C LEU A 106 9.42 2.80 13.58
N SER A 107 8.67 2.38 12.56
CA SER A 107 8.96 1.19 11.76
C SER A 107 9.17 1.59 10.31
N LEU A 108 10.28 1.18 9.70
CA LEU A 108 10.64 1.45 8.32
C LEU A 108 10.69 0.13 7.54
N TYR A 109 9.92 0.01 6.47
CA TYR A 109 9.86 -1.18 5.63
C TYR A 109 10.32 -0.88 4.21
N SER A 110 11.11 -1.77 3.63
CA SER A 110 11.45 -1.78 2.21
C SER A 110 12.07 -0.50 1.66
N ILE A 111 12.63 0.38 2.50
CA ILE A 111 13.19 1.67 2.06
C ILE A 111 14.34 1.43 1.08
N GLN A 112 14.10 1.68 -0.21
CA GLN A 112 15.02 1.31 -1.29
C GLN A 112 16.09 2.38 -1.57
N SER A 113 15.93 3.59 -1.03
CA SER A 113 16.90 4.67 -1.22
C SER A 113 17.68 4.94 0.05
N PHE A 114 19.01 4.77 0.01
CA PHE A 114 19.90 5.13 1.12
C PHE A 114 19.80 6.60 1.50
N ALA A 115 19.62 7.49 0.52
CA ALA A 115 19.45 8.92 0.77
C ALA A 115 18.18 9.19 1.59
N GLN A 116 17.05 8.56 1.23
CA GLN A 116 15.80 8.69 1.98
C GLN A 116 15.91 8.08 3.38
N LEU A 117 16.50 6.89 3.49
CA LEU A 117 16.72 6.22 4.76
C LEU A 117 17.59 7.10 5.68
N SER A 118 18.71 7.60 5.19
CA SER A 118 19.60 8.49 5.93
C SER A 118 18.90 9.77 6.36
N GLN A 119 18.08 10.36 5.49
CA GLN A 119 17.29 11.54 5.82
C GLN A 119 16.28 11.28 6.94
N LEU A 120 15.55 10.17 6.89
CA LEU A 120 14.59 9.78 7.94
C LEU A 120 15.30 9.54 9.28
N ILE A 121 16.41 8.80 9.26
CA ILE A 121 17.20 8.51 10.46
C ILE A 121 17.82 9.79 11.05
N TYR A 122 18.29 10.72 10.21
CA TYR A 122 18.77 12.02 10.68
C TYR A 122 17.67 12.80 11.41
N GLN A 123 16.46 12.86 10.85
CA GLN A 123 15.32 13.53 11.49
C GLN A 123 14.91 12.88 12.83
N CYS A 124 15.20 11.59 13.03
CA CYS A 124 14.93 10.92 14.31
C CYS A 124 15.68 11.53 15.50
N HIS A 125 16.77 12.28 15.29
CA HIS A 125 17.45 13.00 16.36
C HIS A 125 16.58 14.06 17.04
N GLN A 126 15.57 14.58 16.34
CA GLN A 126 14.62 15.55 16.89
C GLN A 126 13.51 14.89 17.71
N LEU A 127 13.34 13.56 17.60
CA LEU A 127 12.28 12.81 18.27
C LEU A 127 12.65 12.48 19.73
N ARG A 128 12.29 13.38 20.64
CA ARG A 128 12.63 13.29 22.07
C ARG A 128 12.06 12.07 22.79
N HIS A 129 11.00 11.47 22.25
CA HIS A 129 10.30 10.33 22.86
C HIS A 129 10.53 9.00 22.13
N LEU A 130 11.32 8.99 21.05
CA LEU A 130 11.56 7.78 20.26
C LEU A 130 12.38 6.77 21.08
N THR A 131 11.74 5.66 21.44
CA THR A 131 12.35 4.57 22.21
C THR A 131 12.54 3.31 21.37
N ARG A 132 11.77 3.15 20.29
CA ARG A 132 11.79 1.97 19.43
C ARG A 132 11.95 2.36 17.97
N LEU A 133 12.93 1.74 17.31
CA LEU A 133 13.13 1.82 15.86
C LEU A 133 13.21 0.41 15.30
N ARG A 134 12.41 0.12 14.26
CA ARG A 134 12.45 -1.15 13.54
C ARG A 134 12.70 -0.90 12.07
N MET A 135 13.54 -1.72 11.46
CA MET A 135 13.89 -1.64 10.06
C MET A 135 13.81 -3.03 9.42
N PHE A 136 13.11 -3.13 8.29
CA PHE A 136 12.83 -4.37 7.58
C PHE A 136 13.14 -4.25 6.09
N ASP A 137 13.70 -5.30 5.49
CA ASP A 137 13.74 -5.60 4.05
C ASP A 137 14.21 -4.44 3.13
N GLY A 138 15.15 -3.59 3.56
CA GLY A 138 15.54 -2.40 2.78
C GLY A 138 16.88 -2.48 2.03
N TYR A 139 17.36 -1.31 1.60
CA TYR A 139 18.56 -1.03 0.77
C TYR A 139 19.67 -2.10 0.80
N ASN A 140 20.02 -2.59 -0.39
CA ASN A 140 21.00 -3.65 -0.63
C ASN A 140 22.12 -3.14 -1.56
N ASP A 141 22.95 -2.22 -1.07
CA ASP A 141 24.16 -1.76 -1.77
C ASP A 141 25.40 -2.12 -0.96
N ASP A 142 26.40 -2.64 -1.65
CA ASP A 142 27.58 -3.33 -1.10
C ASP A 142 28.64 -2.39 -0.50
N ARG A 143 28.31 -1.10 -0.30
CA ARG A 143 29.22 -0.11 0.29
C ARG A 143 29.17 -0.17 1.83
N ASN A 144 29.99 -1.05 2.38
CA ASN A 144 30.15 -1.36 3.81
C ASN A 144 30.28 -0.10 4.72
N ASN A 145 30.88 0.99 4.23
CA ASN A 145 31.09 2.22 5.01
C ASN A 145 29.80 3.01 5.29
N ASP A 146 28.87 3.04 4.35
CA ASP A 146 27.62 3.83 4.45
C ASP A 146 26.66 3.22 5.48
N ILE A 147 26.60 1.89 5.53
CA ILE A 147 25.80 1.13 6.50
C ILE A 147 26.35 1.35 7.92
N GLN A 148 27.67 1.32 8.11
CA GLN A 148 28.25 1.53 9.44
C GLN A 148 28.01 2.97 9.94
N PHE A 149 28.07 3.97 9.06
CA PHE A 149 27.71 5.34 9.40
C PHE A 149 26.24 5.46 9.83
N LEU A 150 25.32 4.84 9.07
CA LEU A 150 23.90 4.81 9.40
C LEU A 150 23.65 4.17 10.77
N ILE A 151 24.30 3.04 11.03
CA ILE A 151 24.18 2.30 12.30
C ILE A 151 24.72 3.13 13.47
N ASN A 152 25.86 3.80 13.30
CA ASN A 152 26.39 4.72 14.31
C ASN A 152 25.41 5.86 14.60
N THR A 153 24.78 6.39 13.56
CA THR A 153 23.74 7.45 13.65
C THR A 153 22.49 6.97 14.37
N ILE A 154 22.08 5.71 14.18
CA ILE A 154 20.97 5.10 14.94
C ILE A 154 21.36 4.93 16.41
N TRP A 155 22.58 4.50 16.69
CA TRP A 155 23.03 4.29 18.06
C TRP A 155 23.18 5.58 18.86
N SER A 156 23.45 6.71 18.20
CA SER A 156 23.48 8.05 18.82
C SER A 156 22.10 8.59 19.17
N LEU A 157 20.99 7.95 18.77
CA LEU A 157 19.65 8.39 19.12
C LEU A 157 19.45 8.40 20.66
N PRO A 158 19.04 9.55 21.24
CA PRO A 158 19.25 9.85 22.66
C PRO A 158 18.40 9.01 23.62
N LYS A 159 17.21 8.59 23.20
CA LYS A 159 16.26 7.81 24.01
C LYS A 159 15.97 6.42 23.44
N LEU A 160 16.69 6.01 22.39
CA LEU A 160 16.48 4.71 21.75
C LEU A 160 16.84 3.58 22.71
N GLN A 161 15.86 2.75 23.05
CA GLN A 161 15.98 1.58 23.94
C GLN A 161 15.99 0.27 23.16
N HIS A 162 15.18 0.19 22.10
CA HIS A 162 15.05 -1.01 21.28
C HIS A 162 15.32 -0.66 19.82
N PHE A 163 16.25 -1.39 19.22
CA PHE A 163 16.52 -1.35 17.80
C PHE A 163 16.36 -2.76 17.23
N TYR A 164 15.57 -2.89 16.18
CA TYR A 164 15.40 -4.13 15.45
C TYR A 164 15.80 -3.90 14.00
N LEU A 165 16.65 -4.78 13.48
CA LEU A 165 17.14 -4.75 12.11
C LEU A 165 16.95 -6.12 11.47
N ASN A 166 16.16 -6.17 10.40
CA ASN A 166 16.01 -7.33 9.54
C ASN A 166 16.35 -6.91 8.11
N TYR A 167 17.63 -6.93 7.77
CA TYR A 167 18.15 -6.59 6.45
C TYR A 167 18.98 -7.76 5.93
N HIS A 168 18.90 -8.02 4.62
CA HIS A 168 19.75 -8.99 3.97
C HIS A 168 21.13 -8.37 3.72
N LEU A 169 21.96 -8.38 4.76
CA LEU A 169 23.33 -7.90 4.70
C LEU A 169 24.18 -8.87 3.87
N SER A 170 24.94 -8.37 2.89
CA SER A 170 25.86 -9.22 2.12
C SER A 170 26.92 -9.80 3.07
N SER A 171 27.37 -11.03 2.78
CA SER A 171 28.10 -11.93 3.70
C SER A 171 29.45 -11.42 4.26
N LYS A 172 29.83 -10.17 3.97
CA LYS A 172 31.08 -9.50 4.39
C LYS A 172 30.86 -8.22 5.21
N THR A 173 29.63 -7.87 5.57
CA THR A 173 29.34 -6.65 6.35
C THR A 173 29.36 -6.98 7.85
N TRP A 174 30.30 -6.39 8.58
CA TRP A 174 30.48 -6.61 10.01
C TRP A 174 29.92 -5.41 10.78
N LEU A 175 28.82 -5.60 11.50
CA LEU A 175 28.22 -4.54 12.31
C LEU A 175 28.92 -4.44 13.68
N LYS A 176 29.59 -3.31 13.94
CA LYS A 176 30.05 -3.00 15.29
C LYS A 176 28.86 -2.51 16.13
N VAL A 177 28.41 -3.34 17.08
CA VAL A 177 27.44 -2.93 18.10
C VAL A 177 28.19 -2.13 19.18
N PRO A 178 27.85 -0.85 19.42
CA PRO A 178 28.50 -0.08 20.46
C PRO A 178 28.15 -0.63 21.84
N ASN A 179 29.18 -0.82 22.66
CA ASN A 179 29.11 -1.39 23.99
C ASN A 179 28.40 -0.43 24.96
N LYS A 180 27.06 -0.40 24.93
CA LYS A 180 26.20 0.32 25.88
C LYS A 180 24.97 -0.53 26.16
N ASN A 181 24.46 -0.45 27.39
CA ASN A 181 23.33 -1.18 28.01
C ASN A 181 21.96 -1.12 27.26
N LYS A 182 21.92 -1.32 25.94
CA LYS A 182 20.74 -1.42 25.10
C LYS A 182 20.51 -2.90 24.78
N LYS A 183 19.32 -3.43 25.05
CA LYS A 183 18.97 -4.83 24.71
C LYS A 183 18.87 -4.94 23.18
N THR A 184 19.85 -5.58 22.55
CA THR A 184 19.88 -5.83 21.11
C THR A 184 19.56 -7.30 20.82
N ASP A 185 18.47 -7.57 20.12
CA ASP A 185 18.18 -8.88 19.54
C ASP A 185 18.70 -8.89 18.09
N LEU A 186 19.98 -9.22 17.91
CA LEU A 186 20.55 -9.51 16.59
C LEU A 186 20.45 -11.02 16.36
N LYS A 187 19.64 -11.46 15.40
CA LYS A 187 19.72 -12.83 14.90
C LYS A 187 20.70 -12.86 13.72
N ASN A 188 21.79 -13.61 13.92
CA ASN A 188 22.82 -14.06 12.95
C ASN A 188 24.19 -13.34 13.01
N HIS A 189 25.17 -14.13 13.47
CA HIS A 189 26.63 -14.13 13.19
C HIS A 189 27.62 -13.87 14.33
N THR A 190 28.60 -14.79 14.35
CA THR A 190 29.77 -15.03 15.20
C THR A 190 30.90 -14.00 15.00
N ALA A 191 31.60 -13.62 16.08
CA ALA A 191 32.65 -12.59 16.12
C ALA A 191 34.04 -13.15 16.45
N ILE A 192 35.11 -12.70 15.76
CA ILE A 192 36.55 -12.69 16.17
C ILE A 192 37.29 -11.51 15.46
N PRO A 193 38.36 -10.87 16.04
CA PRO A 193 38.76 -9.49 15.73
C PRO A 193 40.03 -9.28 14.86
N ASN A 194 40.11 -8.03 14.35
CA ASN A 194 41.25 -7.20 13.91
C ASN A 194 42.00 -7.48 12.59
N GLY A 195 42.17 -6.42 11.79
CA GLY A 195 43.29 -6.30 10.84
C GLY A 195 43.10 -5.33 9.64
N MET A 196 43.58 -4.10 9.81
CA MET A 196 44.21 -3.21 8.81
C MET A 196 43.38 -2.49 7.73
N SER A 197 43.86 -1.27 7.46
CA SER A 197 43.30 -0.12 6.73
C SER A 197 43.72 -0.12 5.26
N GLU A 198 42.95 0.53 4.39
CA GLU A 198 43.47 1.23 3.20
C GLU A 198 42.50 2.33 2.71
N THR A 199 43.08 3.46 2.31
CA THR A 199 42.45 4.75 1.96
C THR A 199 42.25 4.87 0.44
N ILE A 200 41.12 5.44 -0.03
CA ILE A 200 40.93 5.83 -1.45
C ILE A 200 40.24 7.21 -1.57
N ASP A 201 40.69 7.93 -2.60
CA ASP A 201 40.61 9.34 -3.01
C ASP A 201 39.22 9.90 -3.35
N THR A 202 39.00 11.22 -3.16
CA THR A 202 37.69 11.91 -3.16
C THR A 202 37.54 13.05 -4.19
N SER A 203 37.80 12.83 -5.48
CA SER A 203 37.73 13.91 -6.49
C SER A 203 36.63 13.80 -7.56
N GLU A 204 35.85 12.71 -7.65
CA GLU A 204 34.88 12.52 -8.75
C GLU A 204 33.44 13.02 -8.46
N SER A 205 33.14 13.46 -7.23
CA SER A 205 31.75 13.75 -6.81
C SER A 205 31.20 15.14 -7.15
N GLU A 206 32.05 16.11 -7.50
CA GLU A 206 31.61 17.50 -7.70
C GLU A 206 31.03 17.80 -9.10
N ASP A 207 31.44 17.06 -10.13
CA ASP A 207 31.00 17.30 -11.51
C ASP A 207 29.62 16.71 -11.84
N GLU A 208 29.23 15.61 -11.18
CA GLU A 208 27.89 15.03 -11.28
C GLU A 208 26.82 15.94 -10.61
N MET A 209 27.17 16.60 -9.51
CA MET A 209 26.31 17.56 -8.82
C MET A 209 25.93 18.77 -9.69
N LYS A 210 26.87 19.27 -10.51
CA LYS A 210 26.62 20.40 -11.42
C LYS A 210 25.67 20.03 -12.57
N LYS A 211 25.76 18.80 -13.10
CA LYS A 211 24.85 18.29 -14.15
C LYS A 211 23.40 18.16 -13.66
N ILE A 212 23.21 17.66 -12.44
CA ILE A 212 21.89 17.51 -11.81
C ILE A 212 21.18 18.86 -11.61
N GLN A 213 21.96 19.91 -11.31
CA GLN A 213 21.41 21.25 -11.07
C GLN A 213 20.90 21.93 -12.35
N VAL A 214 21.55 21.68 -13.49
CA VAL A 214 21.11 22.16 -14.82
C VAL A 214 19.82 21.44 -15.25
N ILE A 215 19.73 20.12 -15.03
CA ILE A 215 18.53 19.32 -15.34
C ILE A 215 17.33 19.81 -14.51
N ARG A 216 17.53 20.15 -13.23
CA ARG A 216 16.49 20.76 -12.37
C ARG A 216 16.00 22.12 -12.89
N MET A 217 16.87 22.95 -13.48
CA MET A 217 16.47 24.23 -14.06
C MET A 217 15.64 24.05 -15.35
N ILE A 218 15.99 23.08 -16.20
CA ILE A 218 15.24 22.77 -17.43
C ILE A 218 13.85 22.24 -17.10
N LEU A 219 13.73 21.36 -16.09
CA LEU A 219 12.45 20.83 -15.63
C LEU A 219 11.52 21.90 -15.04
N LYS A 220 12.05 22.86 -14.25
CA LYS A 220 11.27 24.01 -13.74
C LYS A 220 10.74 24.91 -14.86
N ARG A 221 11.49 25.07 -15.95
CA ARG A 221 11.05 25.88 -17.11
C ARG A 221 9.94 25.21 -17.93
N ASN A 222 9.90 23.88 -17.97
CA ASN A 222 8.87 23.13 -18.69
C ASN A 222 7.54 23.00 -17.91
N ILE A 223 7.58 23.06 -16.58
CA ILE A 223 6.36 23.05 -15.74
C ILE A 223 5.54 24.34 -15.95
N ASN A 224 6.20 25.48 -16.14
CA ASN A 224 5.50 26.77 -16.33
C ASN A 224 4.83 26.96 -17.71
N LYS A 225 5.04 26.06 -18.68
CA LYS A 225 4.44 26.18 -20.03
C LYS A 225 3.19 25.31 -20.25
N LYS A 226 2.82 24.42 -19.32
CA LYS A 226 1.70 23.47 -19.52
C LYS A 226 0.32 23.94 -19.03
N HIS A 227 0.20 25.16 -18.48
CA HIS A 227 -1.09 25.72 -18.04
C HIS A 227 -1.63 26.81 -18.99
N LEU A 228 -1.74 26.51 -20.28
CA LEU A 228 -2.47 27.36 -21.22
C LEU A 228 -3.59 26.54 -21.89
N ASN A 229 -4.81 26.82 -21.43
CA ASN A 229 -6.10 26.67 -22.11
C ASN A 229 -6.62 25.25 -22.41
N GLN A 230 -7.09 24.57 -21.36
CA GLN A 230 -8.41 23.93 -21.41
C GLN A 230 -9.23 24.47 -20.24
N ARG A 231 -10.24 25.30 -20.52
CA ARG A 231 -11.24 25.68 -19.51
C ARG A 231 -12.04 24.44 -19.18
N GLU A 232 -11.63 23.70 -18.15
CA GLU A 232 -12.46 22.69 -17.52
C GLU A 232 -13.80 23.35 -17.16
N LYS A 233 -14.91 22.74 -17.59
CA LYS A 233 -16.24 23.14 -17.13
C LYS A 233 -16.23 23.00 -15.62
N ARG A 234 -16.14 24.12 -14.90
CA ARG A 234 -16.26 24.13 -13.44
C ARG A 234 -17.65 23.61 -13.09
N ILE A 235 -17.71 22.35 -12.68
CA ILE A 235 -18.91 21.75 -12.11
C ILE A 235 -19.08 22.42 -10.74
N HIS A 236 -20.18 23.15 -10.58
CA HIS A 236 -20.51 23.77 -9.30
C HIS A 236 -21.52 22.83 -8.62
N TRP A 237 -21.10 22.21 -7.53
CA TRP A 237 -21.99 21.45 -6.68
C TRP A 237 -22.97 22.40 -6.01
N VAL A 238 -24.27 22.15 -6.16
CA VAL A 238 -25.32 22.96 -5.57
C VAL A 238 -26.21 22.06 -4.73
N LYS A 239 -26.44 22.44 -3.47
CA LYS A 239 -27.41 21.75 -2.62
C LYS A 239 -28.81 22.06 -3.13
N LYS A 240 -29.46 21.08 -3.77
CA LYS A 240 -30.86 21.16 -4.20
C LYS A 240 -31.67 20.07 -3.49
N PRO A 241 -32.95 20.32 -3.16
CA PRO A 241 -33.86 19.27 -2.75
C PRO A 241 -33.90 18.18 -3.83
N PHE A 242 -33.79 16.92 -3.42
CA PHE A 242 -33.92 15.80 -4.35
C PHE A 242 -35.37 15.71 -4.84
N THR A 243 -35.56 15.90 -6.13
CA THR A 243 -36.83 15.63 -6.79
C THR A 243 -36.77 14.21 -7.36
N LEU A 244 -37.61 13.32 -6.84
CA LEU A 244 -37.77 11.97 -7.38
C LEU A 244 -38.05 12.06 -8.89
N PRO A 245 -37.18 11.52 -9.76
CA PRO A 245 -37.50 11.42 -11.16
C PRO A 245 -38.71 10.49 -11.31
N ILE A 246 -39.68 10.87 -12.15
CA ILE A 246 -40.82 10.02 -12.46
C ILE A 246 -40.28 8.80 -13.21
N SER A 247 -40.22 7.65 -12.54
CA SER A 247 -39.86 6.37 -13.15
C SER A 247 -41.11 5.67 -13.64
N THR A 248 -41.12 5.27 -14.90
CA THR A 248 -42.13 4.37 -15.48
C THR A 248 -41.67 2.91 -15.50
N PHE A 249 -40.48 2.63 -14.96
CA PHE A 249 -39.94 1.28 -14.89
C PHE A 249 -40.70 0.48 -13.84
N VAL A 250 -41.41 -0.54 -14.29
CA VAL A 250 -41.97 -1.59 -13.42
C VAL A 250 -41.01 -2.76 -13.49
N GLY A 251 -40.35 -3.06 -12.37
CA GLY A 251 -39.44 -4.19 -12.28
C GLY A 251 -40.18 -5.52 -12.31
N GLY A 252 -39.50 -6.59 -12.69
CA GLY A 252 -40.08 -7.93 -12.58
C GLY A 252 -39.80 -8.55 -11.22
N SER A 253 -40.65 -9.48 -10.79
CA SER A 253 -40.34 -10.31 -9.63
C SER A 253 -39.17 -11.24 -9.97
N LEU A 254 -38.12 -11.21 -9.16
CA LEU A 254 -37.06 -12.21 -9.26
C LEU A 254 -37.70 -13.60 -9.07
N PRO A 255 -37.42 -14.58 -9.96
CA PRO A 255 -37.85 -15.94 -9.71
C PRO A 255 -37.24 -16.40 -8.38
N PRO A 256 -37.95 -17.25 -7.60
CA PRO A 256 -37.34 -17.85 -6.43
C PRO A 256 -36.04 -18.55 -6.85
N PRO A 257 -35.01 -18.58 -5.99
CA PRO A 257 -33.74 -19.22 -6.33
C PRO A 257 -34.02 -20.62 -6.85
N ASN A 258 -33.60 -20.91 -8.09
CA ASN A 258 -33.83 -22.22 -8.66
C ASN A 258 -32.90 -23.22 -7.95
N HIS A 259 -33.38 -23.83 -6.88
CA HIS A 259 -32.64 -24.85 -6.12
C HIS A 259 -32.55 -26.20 -6.84
N SER A 260 -33.09 -26.32 -8.06
CA SER A 260 -33.01 -27.56 -8.84
C SER A 260 -31.74 -27.60 -9.69
N GLY A 261 -30.78 -28.44 -9.27
CA GLY A 261 -29.68 -28.92 -10.12
C GLY A 261 -28.50 -27.99 -10.36
N LEU A 262 -28.48 -26.77 -9.81
CA LEU A 262 -27.32 -25.86 -9.91
C LEU A 262 -26.46 -25.91 -8.64
N GLU A 263 -25.16 -25.96 -8.83
CA GLU A 263 -24.17 -25.83 -7.75
C GLU A 263 -23.77 -24.35 -7.57
N PRO A 264 -23.22 -23.94 -6.40
CA PRO A 264 -22.74 -22.57 -6.17
C PRO A 264 -21.80 -22.04 -7.27
N ILE A 265 -21.00 -22.92 -7.86
CA ILE A 265 -20.07 -22.56 -8.93
C ILE A 265 -20.78 -22.20 -10.25
N ASP A 266 -21.97 -22.73 -10.50
CA ASP A 266 -22.76 -22.38 -11.68
C ASP A 266 -23.22 -20.92 -11.60
N TYR A 267 -23.69 -20.49 -10.43
CA TYR A 267 -24.02 -19.08 -10.18
C TYR A 267 -22.80 -18.18 -10.37
N PHE A 268 -21.64 -18.59 -9.86
CA PHE A 268 -20.40 -17.85 -10.08
C PHE A 268 -20.10 -17.69 -11.58
N TYR A 269 -20.22 -18.76 -12.37
CA TYR A 269 -20.00 -18.69 -13.81
C TYR A 269 -21.01 -17.80 -14.55
N THR A 270 -22.26 -17.70 -14.08
CA THR A 270 -23.23 -16.76 -14.69
C THR A 270 -22.82 -15.29 -14.53
N MET A 271 -22.06 -14.96 -13.48
CA MET A 271 -21.60 -13.60 -13.19
C MET A 271 -20.22 -13.33 -13.77
N PHE A 272 -19.23 -14.17 -13.42
CA PHE A 272 -17.84 -13.96 -13.77
C PHE A 272 -17.55 -14.31 -15.23
N GLY A 273 -18.34 -15.21 -15.84
CA GLY A 273 -18.10 -15.73 -17.19
C GLY A 273 -16.98 -16.77 -17.21
N LYS A 274 -17.16 -17.85 -17.99
CA LYS A 274 -16.10 -18.85 -18.18
C LYS A 274 -14.97 -18.28 -19.05
N GLU A 275 -15.34 -17.44 -20.01
CA GLU A 275 -14.44 -16.70 -20.89
C GLU A 275 -13.45 -15.79 -20.16
N SER A 276 -13.76 -15.36 -18.93
CA SER A 276 -12.84 -14.56 -18.10
C SER A 276 -11.56 -15.33 -17.77
N PHE A 277 -11.64 -16.65 -17.57
CA PHE A 277 -10.47 -17.47 -17.30
C PHE A 277 -9.54 -17.57 -18.50
N ASP A 278 -10.08 -17.63 -19.71
CA ASP A 278 -9.29 -17.67 -20.93
C ASP A 278 -8.54 -16.37 -21.16
N ILE A 279 -9.23 -15.22 -21.00
CA ILE A 279 -8.57 -13.92 -21.12
C ILE A 279 -7.46 -13.77 -20.07
N LEU A 280 -7.73 -14.12 -18.80
CA LEU A 280 -6.72 -14.04 -17.75
C LEU A 280 -5.52 -14.92 -18.06
N LYS A 281 -5.75 -16.16 -18.50
CA LYS A 281 -4.69 -17.11 -18.88
C LYS A 281 -3.87 -16.60 -20.05
N GLU A 282 -4.52 -16.26 -21.16
CA GLU A 282 -3.86 -15.88 -22.41
C GLU A 282 -3.05 -14.59 -22.25
N GLN A 283 -3.64 -13.56 -21.65
CA GLN A 283 -3.00 -12.25 -21.53
C GLN A 283 -1.89 -12.26 -20.48
N SER A 284 -2.02 -13.04 -19.40
CA SER A 284 -0.94 -13.22 -18.42
C SER A 284 0.26 -13.97 -19.01
N ASN A 285 0.01 -15.01 -19.81
CA ASN A 285 1.07 -15.73 -20.51
C ASN A 285 1.74 -14.84 -21.56
N LEU A 286 0.97 -14.11 -22.37
CA LEU A 286 1.49 -13.16 -23.34
C LEU A 286 2.40 -12.12 -22.67
N TYR A 287 1.94 -11.52 -21.56
CA TYR A 287 2.73 -10.56 -20.81
C TYR A 287 4.06 -11.18 -20.31
N SER A 288 4.03 -12.40 -19.78
CA SER A 288 5.25 -13.05 -19.30
C SER A 288 6.30 -13.22 -20.40
N VAL A 289 5.86 -13.55 -21.63
CA VAL A 289 6.74 -13.67 -22.81
C VAL A 289 7.27 -12.30 -23.21
N GLN A 290 6.43 -11.25 -23.20
CA GLN A 290 6.85 -9.89 -23.53
C GLN A 290 7.91 -9.35 -22.54
N VAL A 291 7.79 -9.66 -21.25
CA VAL A 291 8.73 -9.22 -20.22
C VAL A 291 10.02 -10.03 -20.23
N ASN A 292 9.92 -11.36 -20.34
CA ASN A 292 11.08 -12.24 -20.39
C ASN A 292 10.79 -13.48 -21.25
N PRO A 293 11.12 -13.44 -22.55
CA PRO A 293 10.88 -14.57 -23.46
C PRO A 293 11.58 -15.87 -23.02
N ASN A 294 12.67 -15.76 -22.26
CA ASN A 294 13.45 -16.92 -21.80
C ASN A 294 12.85 -17.60 -20.56
N ARG A 295 11.86 -16.98 -19.90
CA ARG A 295 11.22 -17.52 -18.70
C ARG A 295 9.72 -17.21 -18.68
N PRO A 296 8.95 -17.78 -19.62
CA PRO A 296 7.49 -17.62 -19.64
C PRO A 296 6.86 -18.30 -18.42
N VAL A 297 5.78 -17.71 -17.90
CA VAL A 297 5.11 -18.21 -16.69
C VAL A 297 4.31 -19.50 -16.95
N ASN A 298 3.87 -19.72 -18.19
CA ASN A 298 3.14 -20.91 -18.65
C ASN A 298 1.99 -21.31 -17.72
N ILE A 299 1.06 -20.40 -17.47
CA ILE A 299 -0.17 -20.62 -16.70
C ILE A 299 -1.11 -21.53 -17.48
N SER A 300 -1.52 -22.63 -16.87
CA SER A 300 -2.57 -23.51 -17.38
C SER A 300 -3.98 -23.03 -16.99
N GLU A 301 -5.00 -23.56 -17.67
CA GLU A 301 -6.40 -23.28 -17.31
C GLU A 301 -6.76 -23.72 -15.88
N SER A 302 -6.22 -24.86 -15.44
CA SER A 302 -6.43 -25.34 -14.07
C SER A 302 -5.83 -24.38 -13.04
N GLU A 303 -4.61 -23.89 -13.28
CA GLU A 303 -3.94 -22.96 -12.38
C GLU A 303 -4.65 -21.62 -12.29
N ILE A 304 -5.16 -21.05 -13.39
CA ILE A 304 -5.89 -19.78 -13.30
C ILE A 304 -7.22 -19.93 -12.55
N ARG A 305 -7.90 -21.07 -12.70
CA ARG A 305 -9.11 -21.39 -11.92
C ARG A 305 -8.80 -21.54 -10.43
N GLN A 306 -7.74 -22.27 -10.10
CA GLN A 306 -7.24 -22.41 -8.72
C GLN A 306 -6.85 -21.05 -8.13
N PHE A 307 -6.14 -20.22 -8.89
CA PHE A 307 -5.73 -18.89 -8.47
C PHE A 307 -6.93 -17.99 -8.11
N VAL A 308 -7.94 -17.94 -8.97
CA VAL A 308 -9.19 -17.19 -8.68
C VAL A 308 -9.93 -17.79 -7.48
N GLY A 309 -9.99 -19.13 -7.37
CA GLY A 309 -10.56 -19.80 -6.20
C GLY A 309 -9.84 -19.43 -4.90
N ILE A 310 -8.51 -19.37 -4.91
CA ILE A 310 -7.71 -18.90 -3.78
C ILE A 310 -8.05 -17.44 -3.45
N LEU A 311 -8.15 -16.54 -4.44
CA LEU A 311 -8.54 -15.14 -4.18
C LEU A 311 -9.89 -15.04 -3.46
N LEU A 312 -10.89 -15.81 -3.89
CA LEU A 312 -12.19 -15.87 -3.23
C LEU A 312 -12.06 -16.35 -1.77
N MET A 313 -11.30 -17.43 -1.54
CA MET A 313 -11.05 -17.93 -0.18
C MET A 313 -10.32 -16.91 0.70
N THR A 314 -9.35 -16.16 0.16
CA THR A 314 -8.66 -15.12 0.92
C THR A 314 -9.59 -13.97 1.32
N GLY A 315 -10.62 -13.68 0.54
CA GLY A 315 -11.66 -12.71 0.90
C GLY A 315 -12.52 -13.18 2.08
N ILE A 316 -12.70 -14.49 2.25
CA ILE A 316 -13.45 -15.07 3.37
C ILE A 316 -12.62 -15.05 4.65
N TYR A 317 -11.36 -15.47 4.59
CA TYR A 317 -10.50 -15.54 5.78
C TYR A 317 -9.95 -14.19 6.23
N GLY A 318 -9.71 -13.26 5.30
CA GLY A 318 -9.39 -11.86 5.63
C GLY A 318 -8.04 -11.62 6.33
N PHE A 319 -7.04 -12.49 6.16
CA PHE A 319 -5.73 -12.26 6.77
C PHE A 319 -5.03 -11.03 6.16
N PRO A 320 -4.39 -10.18 6.99
CA PRO A 320 -3.77 -8.94 6.51
C PRO A 320 -2.55 -9.20 5.61
N GLN A 321 -1.85 -10.31 5.81
CA GLN A 321 -0.68 -10.70 5.01
C GLN A 321 -1.01 -11.94 4.18
N GLN A 322 -0.90 -11.84 2.85
CA GLN A 322 -1.17 -12.98 1.95
C GLN A 322 -0.25 -14.18 2.25
N ARG A 323 0.99 -13.96 2.65
CA ARG A 323 1.93 -15.06 2.96
C ARG A 323 1.50 -15.88 4.19
N SER A 324 0.65 -15.34 5.06
CA SER A 324 0.15 -16.04 6.23
C SER A 324 -0.63 -17.30 5.87
N TYR A 325 -1.34 -17.33 4.73
CA TYR A 325 -2.09 -18.52 4.30
C TYR A 325 -1.22 -19.77 4.11
N TRP A 326 0.07 -19.60 3.83
CA TRP A 326 1.04 -20.69 3.62
C TRP A 326 2.02 -20.88 4.78
N THR A 327 1.97 -20.02 5.81
CA THR A 327 2.90 -20.08 6.95
C THR A 327 2.45 -21.16 7.92
N ASN A 328 3.35 -22.03 8.38
CA ASN A 328 3.01 -23.20 9.21
C ASN A 328 2.08 -22.88 10.41
N SER A 329 2.28 -21.74 11.09
CA SER A 329 1.48 -21.35 12.24
C SER A 329 0.06 -20.84 11.90
N THR A 330 -0.18 -20.43 10.67
CA THR A 330 -1.44 -19.82 10.19
C THR A 330 -1.92 -20.47 8.90
N ARG A 331 -1.46 -21.70 8.64
CA ARG A 331 -1.67 -22.39 7.37
C ARG A 331 -3.14 -22.67 7.18
N VAL A 332 -3.67 -22.23 6.04
CA VAL A 332 -5.03 -22.58 5.62
C VAL A 332 -4.91 -23.71 4.61
N GLU A 333 -5.24 -24.94 5.03
CA GLU A 333 -4.97 -26.14 4.23
C GLU A 333 -5.59 -26.06 2.84
N SER A 334 -6.87 -25.64 2.74
CA SER A 334 -7.57 -25.51 1.45
C SER A 334 -6.91 -24.56 0.46
N ILE A 335 -6.13 -23.58 0.93
CA ILE A 335 -5.37 -22.66 0.08
C ILE A 335 -3.98 -23.26 -0.21
N ALA A 336 -3.28 -23.65 0.85
CA ALA A 336 -1.89 -24.01 0.79
C ALA A 336 -1.61 -25.41 0.23
N SER A 337 -2.63 -26.28 0.13
CA SER A 337 -2.58 -27.54 -0.61
C SER A 337 -2.94 -27.37 -2.09
N THR A 338 -3.70 -26.33 -2.43
CA THR A 338 -4.18 -26.09 -3.81
C THR A 338 -3.07 -25.56 -4.70
N MET A 339 -2.28 -24.59 -4.22
CA MET A 339 -1.17 -24.01 -4.96
C MET A 339 -0.07 -23.59 -4.00
N SER A 340 1.20 -23.74 -4.40
CA SER A 340 2.30 -23.25 -3.59
C SER A 340 2.29 -21.72 -3.50
N ARG A 341 2.81 -21.17 -2.40
CA ARG A 341 2.93 -19.71 -2.20
C ARG A 341 3.66 -19.05 -3.35
N ASP A 342 4.79 -19.63 -3.76
CA ASP A 342 5.67 -19.02 -4.76
C ASP A 342 5.01 -19.04 -6.15
N ARG A 343 4.28 -20.12 -6.48
CA ARG A 343 3.50 -20.18 -7.72
C ARG A 343 2.34 -19.18 -7.70
N PHE A 344 1.60 -19.06 -6.60
CA PHE A 344 0.55 -18.04 -6.47
C PHE A 344 1.08 -16.63 -6.68
N LEU A 345 2.22 -16.29 -6.06
CA LEU A 345 2.86 -14.97 -6.21
C LEU A 345 3.39 -14.76 -7.64
N GLU A 346 3.92 -15.79 -8.29
CA GLU A 346 4.38 -15.73 -9.68
C GLU A 346 3.22 -15.47 -10.65
N ILE A 347 2.08 -16.15 -10.48
CA ILE A 347 0.86 -15.90 -11.25
C ILE A 347 0.34 -14.49 -10.98
N LYS A 348 0.25 -14.08 -9.71
CA LYS A 348 -0.21 -12.74 -9.30
C LYS A 348 0.63 -11.64 -9.97
N LYS A 349 1.95 -11.79 -10.00
CA LYS A 349 2.88 -10.82 -10.62
C LYS A 349 2.67 -10.69 -12.13
N ASN A 350 2.28 -11.78 -12.80
CA ASN A 350 2.08 -11.79 -14.26
C ASN A 350 0.61 -11.60 -14.66
N LEU A 351 -0.32 -11.40 -13.71
CA LEU A 351 -1.75 -11.34 -13.99
C LEU A 351 -2.11 -10.15 -14.90
N HIS A 352 -2.61 -10.45 -16.10
CA HIS A 352 -3.03 -9.47 -17.09
C HIS A 352 -4.37 -9.85 -17.73
N VAL A 353 -5.08 -8.84 -18.21
CA VAL A 353 -6.40 -8.98 -18.86
C VAL A 353 -6.37 -8.48 -20.31
N VAL A 354 -5.28 -7.81 -20.72
CA VAL A 354 -5.10 -7.24 -22.04
C VAL A 354 -3.61 -7.14 -22.37
N ASP A 355 -3.28 -7.12 -23.66
CA ASP A 355 -1.96 -6.75 -24.14
C ASP A 355 -1.72 -5.26 -23.90
N ASN A 356 -0.79 -4.95 -22.99
CA ASN A 356 -0.46 -3.58 -22.61
C ASN A 356 0.09 -2.75 -23.77
N THR A 357 0.62 -3.38 -24.83
CA THR A 357 1.16 -2.66 -26.00
C THR A 357 0.07 -1.98 -26.83
N ASN A 358 -1.18 -2.40 -26.67
CA ASN A 358 -2.34 -1.83 -27.36
C ASN A 358 -2.89 -0.56 -26.67
N GLN A 359 -2.32 -0.14 -25.53
CA GLN A 359 -2.81 1.05 -24.83
C GLN A 359 -2.43 2.32 -25.60
N LEU A 360 -3.43 3.15 -25.88
CA LEU A 360 -3.23 4.42 -26.57
C LEU A 360 -2.47 5.43 -25.69
N SER A 361 -1.88 6.45 -26.32
CA SER A 361 -1.21 7.52 -25.60
C SER A 361 -2.22 8.35 -24.78
N GLN A 362 -1.78 8.94 -23.66
CA GLN A 362 -2.65 9.78 -22.81
C GLN A 362 -3.26 10.99 -23.53
N ASN A 363 -2.66 11.43 -24.63
CA ASN A 363 -3.15 12.56 -25.43
C ASN A 363 -4.14 12.12 -26.51
N ASP A 364 -4.35 10.82 -26.70
CA ASP A 364 -5.31 10.30 -27.66
C ASP A 364 -6.73 10.52 -27.13
N PRO A 365 -7.66 11.06 -27.95
CA PRO A 365 -9.05 11.25 -27.52
C PRO A 365 -9.76 9.93 -27.11
N ASN A 366 -9.28 8.79 -27.58
CA ASN A 366 -9.81 7.47 -27.25
C ASN A 366 -9.05 6.79 -26.10
N TYR A 367 -8.17 7.50 -25.38
CA TYR A 367 -7.45 6.97 -24.23
C TYR A 367 -8.40 6.46 -23.15
N ASP A 368 -8.33 5.16 -22.85
CA ASP A 368 -9.11 4.54 -21.79
C ASP A 368 -8.28 4.37 -20.51
N ARG A 369 -8.64 5.10 -19.46
CA ARG A 369 -8.00 4.99 -18.14
C ARG A 369 -8.14 3.60 -17.52
N ALA A 370 -9.20 2.86 -17.83
CA ALA A 370 -9.45 1.52 -17.31
C ALA A 370 -9.03 0.41 -18.29
N PHE A 371 -8.29 0.73 -19.35
CA PHE A 371 -7.91 -0.19 -20.43
C PHE A 371 -7.42 -1.55 -19.91
N LYS A 372 -6.53 -1.53 -18.92
CA LYS A 372 -5.88 -2.72 -18.34
C LYS A 372 -6.85 -3.75 -17.75
N VAL A 373 -8.07 -3.32 -17.39
CA VAL A 373 -9.12 -4.18 -16.82
C VAL A 373 -10.39 -4.19 -17.67
N ARG A 374 -10.43 -3.40 -18.74
CA ARG A 374 -11.64 -3.17 -19.55
C ARG A 374 -12.25 -4.46 -20.11
N PRO A 375 -11.49 -5.44 -20.64
CA PRO A 375 -12.09 -6.65 -21.19
C PRO A 375 -12.85 -7.45 -20.12
N LEU A 376 -12.25 -7.65 -18.94
CA LEU A 376 -12.88 -8.33 -17.81
C LEU A 376 -14.09 -7.55 -17.29
N LEU A 377 -13.97 -6.22 -17.15
CA LEU A 377 -15.10 -5.37 -16.76
C LEU A 377 -16.27 -5.48 -17.74
N ASN A 378 -16.01 -5.58 -19.04
CA ASN A 378 -17.06 -5.70 -20.05
C ASN A 378 -17.77 -7.06 -19.96
N ILE A 379 -17.04 -8.16 -19.75
CA ILE A 379 -17.64 -9.49 -19.54
C ILE A 379 -18.55 -9.45 -18.33
N ILE A 380 -18.02 -9.03 -17.18
CA ILE A 380 -18.77 -8.96 -15.92
C ILE A 380 -20.00 -8.05 -16.11
N LYS A 381 -19.82 -6.83 -16.62
CA LYS A 381 -20.92 -5.89 -16.85
C LYS A 381 -22.00 -6.47 -17.77
N ASN A 382 -21.63 -7.17 -18.83
CA ASN A 382 -22.59 -7.79 -19.75
C ASN A 382 -23.33 -8.95 -19.10
N ASN A 383 -22.67 -9.71 -18.22
CA ASN A 383 -23.30 -10.78 -17.45
C ASN A 383 -24.28 -10.23 -16.41
N PHE A 384 -23.88 -9.23 -15.63
CA PHE A 384 -24.77 -8.57 -14.66
C PHE A 384 -25.97 -7.87 -15.32
N ARG A 385 -25.83 -7.40 -16.57
CA ARG A 385 -26.95 -6.83 -17.34
C ARG A 385 -28.04 -7.84 -17.69
N LYS A 386 -27.72 -9.14 -17.72
CA LYS A 386 -28.69 -10.23 -17.97
C LYS A 386 -29.57 -10.49 -16.75
N ILE A 387 -29.15 -10.03 -15.57
CA ILE A 387 -29.91 -10.17 -14.33
C ILE A 387 -31.12 -9.23 -14.37
N GLN A 388 -32.30 -9.79 -14.14
CA GLN A 388 -33.55 -9.05 -14.04
C GLN A 388 -33.48 -8.07 -12.87
N LYS A 389 -33.96 -6.85 -13.08
CA LYS A 389 -33.96 -5.81 -12.05
C LYS A 389 -35.34 -5.69 -11.42
N GLU A 390 -35.35 -5.58 -10.10
CA GLU A 390 -36.52 -5.23 -9.32
C GLU A 390 -36.84 -3.74 -9.50
N GLU A 391 -38.06 -3.34 -9.13
CA GLU A 391 -38.57 -1.98 -9.36
C GLU A 391 -37.82 -0.94 -8.53
N GLN A 392 -37.53 -1.27 -7.28
CA GLN A 392 -36.90 -0.39 -6.31
C GLN A 392 -35.39 -0.66 -6.30
N LEU A 393 -34.62 0.25 -6.91
CA LEU A 393 -33.17 0.16 -7.02
C LEU A 393 -32.51 1.30 -6.25
N CYS A 394 -31.33 1.03 -5.67
CA CYS A 394 -30.46 2.05 -5.10
C CYS A 394 -29.17 2.19 -5.91
N VAL A 395 -28.57 3.36 -5.84
CA VAL A 395 -27.24 3.66 -6.38
C VAL A 395 -26.45 4.34 -5.28
N ASP A 396 -25.24 3.86 -5.01
CA ASP A 396 -24.33 4.31 -3.95
C ASP A 396 -22.87 4.24 -4.47
N GLU A 397 -21.92 4.85 -3.75
CA GLU A 397 -20.47 4.86 -4.08
C GLU A 397 -19.60 4.19 -3.00
#